data_AF-A0A954UA55-F1
#
_entry.id   AF-A0A954UA55-F1
#
_cell.length_a   1.000
_cell.length_b   1.000
_cell.length_c   1.000
_cell.angle_alpha   90.00
_cell.angle_beta   90.00
_cell.angle_gamma   90.00
#
_symmetry.space_group_name_H-M   'P 1'
#
loop_
_entity.id
_entity.type
_entity.pdbx_description
1 polymer ?
#
loop_
_entity_poly.entity_id
_entity_poly.type
_entity_poly.pdbx_seq_one_letter_code
_entity_poly.pdbx_strand_id
1 'polypeptide(L)'
;MTDDPNPYAPPPDSESLQLDQEPWLSDRVWRDGNLMVIGRGAELRPRCFVTGIDTDCSADVWSYWQPRWVYLLLLLWCIPYFVIAPFVRRYLRMKIPIAPALLAKRQRQSTRARFIAVYAVVGLAFLYLWNGAGVWFLPLLCALGLVFFIGVAFARAPLVGLQIERIDDETLTLRNLPKRCLEGLPVWPASLTR
;
A
#
# COMPACT_ATOMS: atom_id res chain seq x y z
N MET A 1 -19.20 53.61 24.46
CA MET A 1 -18.19 53.15 23.49
C MET A 1 -18.77 51.92 22.83
N THR A 2 -19.36 52.10 21.66
CA THR A 2 -19.90 51.03 20.83
C THR A 2 -18.74 50.46 20.02
N ASP A 3 -18.33 49.23 20.31
CA ASP A 3 -17.38 48.50 19.47
C ASP A 3 -18.02 48.30 18.08
N ASP A 4 -17.43 48.94 17.07
CA ASP A 4 -17.78 48.69 15.67
C ASP A 4 -17.39 47.24 15.34
N PRO A 5 -18.31 46.39 14.84
CA PRO A 5 -18.01 45.03 14.48
C PRO A 5 -16.95 45.03 13.37
N ASN A 6 -15.78 44.43 13.64
CA ASN A 6 -14.70 44.31 12.66
C ASN A 6 -15.24 43.66 11.37
N PRO A 7 -15.33 44.39 10.24
CA PRO A 7 -15.91 43.88 8.99
C PRO A 7 -15.01 42.83 8.31
N TYR A 8 -13.78 42.65 8.80
CA TYR A 8 -12.86 41.60 8.38
C TYR A 8 -12.74 40.47 9.41
N ALA A 9 -13.65 40.42 10.39
CA ALA A 9 -13.72 39.24 11.25
C ALA A 9 -13.99 38.02 10.36
N PRO A 10 -13.13 36.98 10.39
CA PRO A 10 -13.47 35.73 9.73
C PRO A 10 -14.83 35.28 10.27
N PRO A 11 -15.72 34.75 9.40
CA PRO A 11 -17.00 34.24 9.88
C PRO A 11 -16.71 33.30 11.05
N PRO A 12 -17.39 33.47 12.20
CA PRO A 12 -17.22 32.55 13.32
C PRO A 12 -17.41 31.16 12.74
N ASP A 13 -16.38 30.36 12.89
CA ASP A 13 -16.18 29.05 12.30
C ASP A 13 -17.37 28.16 12.71
N SER A 14 -18.47 28.27 11.95
CA SER A 14 -19.71 27.53 12.14
C SER A 14 -19.57 26.06 11.76
N GLU A 15 -18.35 25.64 11.42
CA GLU A 15 -17.89 24.28 11.42
C GLU A 15 -16.55 24.21 12.14
N SER A 16 -16.54 24.53 13.44
CA SER A 16 -15.90 23.56 14.33
C SER A 16 -16.64 22.25 14.10
N LEU A 17 -16.21 21.49 13.06
CA LEU A 17 -16.51 20.08 12.92
C LEU A 17 -16.18 19.52 14.29
N GLN A 18 -17.22 19.31 15.08
CA GLN A 18 -17.14 18.48 16.25
C GLN A 18 -16.60 17.17 15.67
N LEU A 19 -15.30 16.99 15.83
CA LEU A 19 -14.69 15.69 15.84
C LEU A 19 -15.31 15.04 17.07
N ASP A 20 -16.57 14.62 16.92
CA ASP A 20 -17.15 13.60 17.75
C ASP A 20 -16.08 12.51 17.74
N GLN A 21 -15.47 12.33 18.90
CA GLN A 21 -14.63 11.18 19.21
C GLN A 21 -15.55 9.96 19.15
N GLU A 22 -16.03 9.63 17.95
CA GLU A 22 -16.69 8.37 17.73
C GLU A 22 -15.61 7.31 17.96
N PRO A 23 -15.83 6.40 18.92
CA PRO A 23 -14.86 5.38 19.26
C PRO A 23 -14.54 4.59 18.01
N TRP A 24 -13.25 4.41 17.75
CA TRP A 24 -12.76 3.47 16.75
C TRP A 24 -13.45 2.13 16.99
N LEU A 25 -13.95 1.47 15.93
CA LEU A 25 -14.68 0.20 16.08
C LEU A 25 -13.86 -0.90 16.76
N SER A 26 -12.53 -0.77 16.80
CA SER A 26 -11.66 -1.69 17.50
C SER A 26 -10.56 -0.97 18.29
N ASP A 27 -10.31 -1.44 19.52
CA ASP A 27 -9.21 -1.03 20.43
C ASP A 27 -7.81 -1.41 19.92
N ARG A 28 -7.69 -1.79 18.65
CA ARG A 28 -6.47 -2.34 18.04
C ARG A 28 -5.85 -1.39 17.03
N VAL A 29 -6.09 -0.10 17.17
CA VAL A 29 -5.54 0.92 16.27
C VAL A 29 -4.93 2.02 17.10
N TRP A 30 -3.68 2.34 16.81
CA TRP A 30 -2.89 3.27 17.60
C TRP A 30 -2.04 4.17 16.72
N ARG A 31 -1.54 5.24 17.33
CA ARG A 31 -0.55 6.15 16.75
C ARG A 31 0.81 5.97 17.42
N ASP A 32 1.83 5.75 16.61
CA ASP A 32 3.24 5.83 16.98
C ASP A 32 3.92 6.97 16.21
N GLY A 33 3.94 8.17 16.80
CA GLY A 33 4.46 9.38 16.15
C GLY A 33 3.68 9.74 14.88
N ASN A 34 4.32 9.58 13.70
CA ASN A 34 3.73 9.78 12.37
C ASN A 34 3.32 8.47 11.68
N LEU A 35 3.28 7.37 12.44
CA LEU A 35 2.91 6.04 11.99
C LEU A 35 1.58 5.65 12.62
N MET A 36 0.77 4.94 11.86
CA MET A 36 -0.45 4.29 12.35
C MET A 36 -0.16 2.81 12.50
N VAL A 37 -0.33 2.29 13.70
CA VAL A 37 -0.16 0.88 14.02
C VAL A 37 -1.52 0.22 14.08
N ILE A 38 -1.72 -0.82 13.28
CA ILE A 38 -2.97 -1.56 13.17
C ILE A 38 -2.72 -2.99 13.61
N GLY A 39 -3.41 -3.42 14.66
CA GLY A 39 -3.39 -4.79 15.13
C GLY A 39 -4.08 -5.74 14.16
N ARG A 40 -3.68 -7.01 14.20
CA ARG A 40 -4.29 -8.05 13.37
C ARG A 40 -5.77 -8.21 13.73
N GLY A 41 -6.60 -8.20 12.70
CA GLY A 41 -8.06 -8.27 12.86
C GLY A 41 -8.71 -6.99 13.37
N ALA A 42 -7.99 -5.86 13.40
CA ALA A 42 -8.60 -4.58 13.70
C ALA A 42 -9.66 -4.21 12.65
N GLU A 43 -10.82 -3.80 13.11
CA GLU A 43 -11.86 -3.22 12.29
C GLU A 43 -11.65 -1.70 12.23
N LEU A 44 -11.38 -1.23 11.02
CA LEU A 44 -11.14 0.17 10.74
C LEU A 44 -12.48 0.85 10.46
N ARG A 45 -12.66 2.07 11.00
CA ARG A 45 -13.85 2.90 10.73
C ARG A 45 -14.06 3.01 9.21
N PRO A 46 -15.29 2.97 8.69
CA PRO A 46 -15.60 3.10 7.26
C PRO A 46 -15.34 4.53 6.77
N ARG A 47 -14.09 4.99 6.88
CA ARG A 47 -13.62 6.32 6.51
C ARG A 47 -12.26 6.17 5.86
N CYS A 48 -12.08 6.80 4.71
CA CYS A 48 -10.83 6.72 3.99
C CYS A 48 -9.75 7.52 4.73
N PHE A 49 -8.66 6.86 5.10
CA PHE A 49 -7.56 7.52 5.82
C PHE A 49 -6.76 8.53 5.01
N VAL A 50 -6.83 8.46 3.67
CA VAL A 50 -6.13 9.40 2.78
C VAL A 50 -6.95 10.67 2.56
N THR A 51 -8.24 10.51 2.21
CA THR A 51 -9.12 11.64 1.86
C THR A 51 -9.94 12.17 3.03
N GLY A 52 -10.16 11.37 4.07
CA GLY A 52 -11.05 11.69 5.19
C GLY A 52 -12.54 11.59 4.85
N ILE A 53 -12.90 10.98 3.72
CA ILE A 53 -14.29 10.81 3.28
C ILE A 53 -14.81 9.46 3.78
N ASP A 54 -16.04 9.42 4.29
CA ASP A 54 -16.69 8.17 4.70
C ASP A 54 -16.90 7.26 3.48
N THR A 55 -16.62 5.97 3.66
CA THR A 55 -16.61 5.01 2.57
C THR A 55 -16.93 3.61 3.05
N ASP A 56 -17.90 2.99 2.37
CA ASP A 56 -18.22 1.57 2.54
C ASP A 56 -17.29 0.67 1.72
N CYS A 57 -16.45 1.27 0.86
CA CYS A 57 -15.54 0.53 0.01
C CYS A 57 -14.26 0.19 0.77
N SER A 58 -13.90 -1.10 0.79
CA SER A 58 -12.64 -1.57 1.35
C SER A 58 -11.74 -2.18 0.27
N ALA A 59 -10.44 -1.98 0.44
CA ALA A 59 -9.41 -2.61 -0.37
C ALA A 59 -8.75 -3.72 0.45
N ASP A 60 -8.68 -4.91 -0.13
CA ASP A 60 -7.78 -5.94 0.38
C ASP A 60 -6.32 -5.49 0.14
N VAL A 61 -5.60 -5.26 1.23
CA VAL A 61 -4.17 -5.01 1.23
C VAL A 61 -3.48 -6.30 1.58
N TRP A 62 -2.85 -6.87 0.57
CA TRP A 62 -2.01 -8.05 0.69
C TRP A 62 -0.57 -7.55 0.77
N SER A 63 0.01 -7.68 1.95
CA SER A 63 1.40 -7.32 2.15
C SER A 63 2.22 -8.55 2.45
N TYR A 64 3.39 -8.63 1.82
CA TYR A 64 4.35 -9.71 2.01
C TYR A 64 5.65 -9.11 2.51
N TRP A 65 6.18 -9.69 3.57
CA TRP A 65 7.53 -9.36 4.04
C TRP A 65 8.45 -10.54 3.75
N GLN A 66 9.58 -10.25 3.12
CA GLN A 66 10.63 -11.22 2.83
C GLN A 66 11.94 -10.66 3.38
N PRO A 67 12.71 -11.41 4.18
CA PRO A 67 13.96 -10.93 4.72
C PRO A 67 14.93 -10.57 3.61
N ARG A 68 15.68 -9.48 3.82
CA ARG A 68 16.64 -8.98 2.83
C ARG A 68 17.69 -10.02 2.43
N TRP A 69 18.13 -10.85 3.36
CA TRP A 69 19.12 -11.91 3.11
C TRP A 69 18.61 -12.96 2.11
N VAL A 70 17.29 -13.18 2.00
CA VAL A 70 16.73 -14.13 1.03
C VAL A 70 16.97 -13.66 -0.41
N TYR A 71 17.09 -12.35 -0.65
CA TYR A 71 17.47 -11.85 -1.98
C TYR A 71 18.93 -12.17 -2.34
N LEU A 72 19.81 -12.44 -1.36
CA LEU A 72 21.16 -12.91 -1.66
C LEU A 72 21.15 -14.31 -2.27
N LEU A 73 20.17 -15.15 -1.90
CA LEU A 73 19.98 -16.46 -2.52
C LEU A 73 19.61 -16.34 -3.99
N LEU A 74 18.83 -15.31 -4.37
CA LEU A 74 18.50 -15.04 -5.77
C LEU A 74 19.76 -14.75 -6.60
N LEU A 75 20.74 -14.02 -6.01
CA LEU A 75 22.00 -13.70 -6.67
C LEU A 75 22.92 -14.92 -6.79
N LEU A 76 22.93 -15.78 -5.77
CA LEU A 76 23.80 -16.96 -5.75
C LEU A 76 23.24 -18.06 -6.68
N TRP A 77 21.96 -18.45 -6.49
CA TRP A 77 21.30 -19.55 -7.19
C TRP A 77 19.78 -19.37 -7.22
N CYS A 78 19.18 -19.30 -8.42
CA CYS A 78 17.71 -19.16 -8.57
C CYS A 78 16.91 -20.31 -7.94
N ILE A 79 17.36 -21.56 -8.05
CA ILE A 79 16.62 -22.74 -7.58
C ILE A 79 16.36 -22.71 -6.06
N PRO A 80 17.37 -22.61 -5.17
CA PRO A 80 17.15 -22.55 -3.73
C PRO A 80 16.33 -21.33 -3.31
N TYR A 81 16.39 -20.20 -4.04
CA TYR A 81 15.51 -19.07 -3.79
C TYR A 81 14.03 -19.44 -3.91
N PHE A 82 13.64 -20.11 -5.00
CA PHE A 82 12.23 -20.52 -5.19
C PHE A 82 11.76 -21.56 -4.18
N VAL A 83 12.68 -22.38 -3.64
CA VAL A 83 12.38 -23.35 -2.58
C VAL A 83 12.26 -22.67 -1.22
N ILE A 84 13.19 -21.79 -0.84
CA ILE A 84 13.27 -21.19 0.51
C ILE A 84 12.29 -20.02 0.69
N ALA A 85 12.12 -19.19 -0.35
CA ALA A 85 11.27 -18.01 -0.29
C ALA A 85 9.84 -18.28 0.24
N PRO A 86 9.08 -19.30 -0.19
CA PRO A 86 7.73 -19.53 0.34
C PRO A 86 7.70 -19.88 1.84
N PHE A 87 8.74 -20.52 2.39
CA PHE A 87 8.80 -20.86 3.82
C PHE A 87 9.14 -19.65 4.70
N VAL A 88 9.89 -18.70 4.17
CA VAL A 88 10.36 -17.53 4.93
C VAL A 88 9.43 -16.33 4.77
N ARG A 89 8.58 -16.34 3.73
CA ARG A 89 7.61 -15.27 3.47
C ARG A 89 6.55 -15.22 4.55
N ARG A 90 6.38 -14.03 5.12
CA ARG A 90 5.26 -13.70 6.02
C ARG A 90 4.24 -12.91 5.24
N TYR A 91 2.98 -13.30 5.39
CA TYR A 91 1.85 -12.66 4.72
C TYR A 91 0.92 -12.05 5.75
N LEU A 92 0.55 -10.80 5.53
CA LEU A 92 -0.52 -10.16 6.27
C LEU A 92 -1.57 -9.63 5.29
N ARG A 93 -2.81 -10.07 5.50
CA ARG A 93 -3.97 -9.60 4.75
C ARG A 93 -4.82 -8.77 5.70
N MET A 94 -5.10 -7.53 5.28
CA MET A 94 -5.98 -6.63 6.01
C MET A 94 -6.90 -5.90 5.03
N LYS A 95 -8.10 -5.56 5.49
CA LYS A 95 -9.04 -4.73 4.74
C LYS A 95 -8.88 -3.29 5.20
N ILE A 96 -8.52 -2.40 4.28
CA ILE A 96 -8.41 -0.96 4.57
C ILE A 96 -9.56 -0.23 3.84
N PRO A 97 -10.36 0.58 4.53
CA PRO A 97 -11.38 1.42 3.89
C PRO A 97 -10.70 2.51 3.05
N ILE A 98 -11.06 2.57 1.76
CA ILE A 98 -10.44 3.49 0.79
C ILE A 98 -11.52 4.11 -0.07
N ALA A 99 -11.40 5.42 -0.33
CA ALA A 99 -12.33 6.16 -1.16
C ALA A 99 -12.45 5.54 -2.57
N PRO A 100 -13.67 5.52 -3.15
CA PRO A 100 -13.94 4.85 -4.42
C PRO A 100 -13.13 5.43 -5.58
N ALA A 101 -12.82 6.73 -5.57
CA ALA A 101 -11.99 7.37 -6.58
C ALA A 101 -10.55 6.80 -6.62
N LEU A 102 -9.97 6.51 -5.46
CA LEU A 102 -8.64 5.92 -5.34
C LEU A 102 -8.65 4.44 -5.76
N LEU A 103 -9.71 3.72 -5.42
CA LEU A 103 -9.92 2.33 -5.87
C LEU A 103 -10.04 2.24 -7.39
N ALA A 104 -10.84 3.10 -8.01
CA ALA A 104 -11.00 3.16 -9.46
C ALA A 104 -9.66 3.49 -10.15
N LYS A 105 -8.86 4.42 -9.58
CA LYS A 105 -7.52 4.73 -10.08
C LYS A 105 -6.60 3.51 -10.02
N ARG A 106 -6.58 2.79 -8.90
CA ARG A 106 -5.81 1.54 -8.72
C ARG A 106 -6.22 0.47 -9.72
N GLN A 107 -7.51 0.24 -9.89
CA GLN A 107 -8.02 -0.75 -10.84
C GLN A 107 -7.58 -0.40 -12.26
N ARG A 108 -7.73 0.86 -12.68
CA ARG A 108 -7.28 1.32 -14.01
C ARG A 108 -5.77 1.12 -14.22
N GLN A 109 -4.95 1.45 -13.22
CA GLN A 109 -3.50 1.25 -13.30
C GLN A 109 -3.14 -0.24 -13.37
N SER A 110 -3.77 -1.08 -12.55
CA SER A 110 -3.55 -2.53 -12.56
C SER A 110 -3.97 -3.15 -13.90
N THR A 111 -5.12 -2.77 -14.43
CA THR A 111 -5.61 -3.23 -15.72
C THR A 111 -4.68 -2.82 -16.86
N ARG A 112 -4.24 -1.56 -16.90
CA ARG A 112 -3.26 -1.10 -17.89
C ARG A 112 -1.96 -1.88 -17.82
N ALA A 113 -1.44 -2.10 -16.62
CA ALA A 113 -0.23 -2.88 -16.43
C ALA A 113 -0.38 -4.34 -16.88
N ARG A 114 -1.53 -4.96 -16.62
CA ARG A 114 -1.82 -6.32 -17.09
C ARG A 114 -1.86 -6.38 -18.62
N PHE A 115 -2.48 -5.42 -19.27
CA PHE A 115 -2.48 -5.34 -20.74
C PHE A 115 -1.07 -5.15 -21.29
N ILE A 116 -0.29 -4.21 -20.74
CA ILE A 116 1.11 -4.00 -21.15
C ILE A 116 1.92 -5.29 -20.97
N ALA A 117 1.74 -5.99 -19.85
CA ALA A 117 2.39 -7.26 -19.59
C ALA A 117 2.00 -8.32 -20.64
N VAL A 118 0.71 -8.49 -20.93
CA VAL A 118 0.23 -9.45 -21.94
C VAL A 118 0.78 -9.11 -23.32
N TYR A 119 0.72 -7.84 -23.75
CA TYR A 119 1.27 -7.42 -25.04
C TYR A 119 2.78 -7.60 -25.11
N ALA A 120 3.51 -7.38 -24.02
CA ALA A 120 4.95 -7.63 -23.97
C ALA A 120 5.27 -9.11 -24.16
N VAL A 121 4.52 -10.02 -23.51
CA VAL A 121 4.70 -11.47 -23.66
C VAL A 121 4.33 -11.94 -25.06
N VAL A 122 3.21 -11.47 -25.60
CA VAL A 122 2.77 -11.82 -26.98
C VAL A 122 3.76 -11.28 -28.00
N GLY A 123 4.24 -10.04 -27.85
CA GLY A 123 5.27 -9.46 -28.71
C GLY A 123 6.58 -10.24 -28.65
N LEU A 124 6.99 -10.68 -27.46
CA LEU A 124 8.16 -11.56 -27.26
C LEU A 124 7.98 -12.91 -27.97
N ALA A 125 6.82 -13.55 -27.83
CA ALA A 125 6.53 -14.83 -28.46
C ALA A 125 6.51 -14.70 -29.99
N PHE A 126 5.95 -13.62 -30.52
CA PHE A 126 5.96 -13.33 -31.95
C PHE A 126 7.38 -13.12 -32.49
N LEU A 127 8.20 -12.31 -31.80
CA LEU A 127 9.60 -12.08 -32.17
C LEU A 127 10.42 -13.38 -32.17
N TYR A 128 10.18 -14.26 -31.19
CA TYR A 128 10.80 -15.58 -31.08
C TYR A 128 10.45 -16.49 -32.25
N LEU A 129 9.16 -16.57 -32.60
CA LEU A 129 8.69 -17.36 -33.74
C LEU A 129 9.20 -16.81 -35.08
N TRP A 130 9.35 -15.49 -35.20
CA TRP A 130 9.78 -14.83 -36.44
C TRP A 130 11.28 -14.97 -36.73
N ASN A 131 12.15 -14.86 -35.71
CA ASN A 131 13.60 -14.84 -35.92
C ASN A 131 14.25 -16.23 -35.90
N GLY A 132 13.55 -17.27 -35.46
CA GLY A 132 14.12 -18.59 -35.24
C GLY A 132 15.08 -18.63 -34.05
N ALA A 133 15.32 -19.84 -33.51
CA ALA A 133 16.10 -20.06 -32.30
C ALA A 133 17.62 -19.84 -32.51
N GLY A 134 18.04 -18.60 -32.73
CA GLY A 134 19.45 -18.20 -32.76
C GLY A 134 20.03 -18.05 -31.35
N VAL A 135 21.32 -18.37 -31.16
CA VAL A 135 22.00 -18.35 -29.85
C VAL A 135 22.07 -16.94 -29.22
N TRP A 136 21.97 -15.89 -30.06
CA TRP A 136 21.90 -14.48 -29.64
C TRP A 136 20.53 -14.05 -29.10
N PHE A 137 19.51 -14.91 -29.19
CA PHE A 137 18.15 -14.60 -28.76
C PHE A 137 17.97 -14.74 -27.24
N LEU A 138 18.77 -15.59 -26.60
CA LEU A 138 18.73 -15.84 -25.17
C LEU A 138 19.02 -14.58 -24.31
N PRO A 139 20.08 -13.79 -24.57
CA PRO A 139 20.34 -12.56 -23.79
C PRO A 139 19.28 -11.48 -24.03
N LEU A 140 18.72 -11.37 -25.24
CA LEU A 140 17.61 -10.45 -25.55
C LEU A 140 16.33 -10.81 -24.77
N LEU A 141 16.01 -12.11 -24.70
CA LEU A 141 14.91 -12.66 -23.89
C LEU A 141 15.11 -12.36 -22.40
N CYS A 142 16.32 -12.55 -21.87
CA CYS A 142 16.64 -12.23 -20.48
C CYS A 142 16.49 -10.73 -20.19
N ALA A 143 16.97 -9.86 -21.08
CA ALA A 143 16.85 -8.40 -20.92
C ALA A 143 15.39 -7.92 -20.97
N LEU A 144 14.59 -8.43 -21.91
CA LEU A 144 13.16 -8.11 -22.01
C LEU A 144 12.35 -8.72 -20.86
N GLY A 145 12.70 -9.93 -20.41
CA GLY A 145 12.13 -10.56 -19.22
C GLY A 145 12.41 -9.74 -17.95
N LEU A 146 13.60 -9.16 -17.83
CA LEU A 146 13.96 -8.26 -16.74
C LEU A 146 13.19 -6.94 -16.82
N VAL A 147 13.05 -6.33 -18.00
CA VAL A 147 12.20 -5.13 -18.20
C VAL A 147 10.73 -5.42 -17.88
N PHE A 148 10.23 -6.59 -18.26
CA PHE A 148 8.89 -7.05 -17.90
C PHE A 148 8.73 -7.22 -16.39
N PHE A 149 9.69 -7.86 -15.72
CA PHE A 149 9.67 -8.06 -14.27
C PHE A 149 9.72 -6.72 -13.53
N ILE A 150 10.53 -5.79 -14.01
CA ILE A 150 10.59 -4.40 -13.54
C ILE A 150 9.24 -3.70 -13.76
N GLY A 151 8.66 -3.81 -14.96
CA GLY A 151 7.35 -3.22 -15.27
C GLY A 151 6.22 -3.75 -14.40
N VAL A 152 6.20 -5.06 -14.14
CA VAL A 152 5.23 -5.69 -13.21
C VAL A 152 5.49 -5.29 -11.76
N ALA A 153 6.75 -5.12 -11.35
CA ALA A 153 7.08 -4.62 -10.02
C ALA A 153 6.59 -3.18 -9.83
N PHE A 154 6.78 -2.31 -10.83
CA PHE A 154 6.27 -0.93 -10.81
C PHE A 154 4.74 -0.85 -10.95
N ALA A 155 4.11 -1.81 -11.63
CA ALA A 155 2.66 -1.93 -11.67
C ALA A 155 2.02 -2.30 -10.31
N ARG A 156 2.81 -2.95 -9.44
CA ARG A 156 2.48 -3.17 -8.03
C ARG A 156 2.92 -1.99 -7.14
N ALA A 157 3.10 -0.80 -7.71
CA ALA A 157 3.36 0.39 -6.92
C ALA A 157 2.32 0.51 -5.78
N PRO A 158 2.77 0.88 -4.58
CA PRO A 158 1.94 0.88 -3.40
C PRO A 158 0.68 1.71 -3.60
N LEU A 159 -0.39 1.30 -2.91
CA LEU A 159 -1.63 2.05 -2.78
C LEU A 159 -1.30 3.53 -2.55
N VAL A 160 -1.84 4.38 -3.42
CA VAL A 160 -1.65 5.84 -3.45
C VAL A 160 -1.36 6.39 -2.04
N GLY A 161 -0.09 6.69 -1.78
CA GLY A 161 0.38 7.34 -0.56
C GLY A 161 0.52 6.46 0.68
N LEU A 162 -0.09 5.28 0.80
CA LEU A 162 0.04 4.42 1.97
C LEU A 162 1.27 3.52 1.83
N GLN A 163 2.33 3.85 2.55
CA GLN A 163 3.53 3.04 2.61
C GLN A 163 3.45 2.12 3.83
N ILE A 164 3.55 0.82 3.61
CA ILE A 164 3.68 -0.15 4.69
C ILE A 164 5.15 -0.12 5.09
N GLU A 165 5.43 0.28 6.33
CA GLU A 165 6.81 0.38 6.81
C GLU A 165 7.27 -0.91 7.48
N ARG A 166 6.43 -1.47 8.35
CA ARG A 166 6.73 -2.67 9.11
C ARG A 166 5.51 -3.57 9.20
N ILE A 167 5.79 -4.87 9.17
CA ILE A 167 4.80 -5.93 9.31
C ILE A 167 5.39 -6.90 10.32
N ASP A 168 4.74 -7.00 11.47
CA ASP A 168 4.97 -8.04 12.45
C ASP A 168 3.79 -9.04 12.38
N ASP A 169 3.89 -10.16 13.08
CA ASP A 169 2.85 -11.21 13.04
C ASP A 169 1.50 -10.74 13.64
N GLU A 170 1.56 -9.72 14.49
CA GLU A 170 0.45 -9.14 15.25
C GLU A 170 0.06 -7.73 14.81
N THR A 171 0.96 -6.97 14.17
CA THR A 171 0.76 -5.54 13.88
C THR A 171 1.26 -5.14 12.50
N LEU A 172 0.61 -4.15 11.91
CA LEU A 172 1.01 -3.52 10.66
C LEU A 172 1.18 -2.03 10.88
N THR A 173 2.31 -1.48 10.45
CA THR A 173 2.55 -0.04 10.51
C THR A 173 2.39 0.59 9.14
N LEU A 174 1.57 1.63 9.10
CA LEU A 174 1.34 2.47 7.93
C LEU A 174 2.03 3.82 8.14
N ARG A 175 2.74 4.27 7.10
CA ARG A 175 3.36 5.58 6.98
C ARG A 175 2.61 6.42 5.95
N ASN A 176 2.79 7.75 6.06
CA ASN A 176 2.34 8.76 5.10
C ASN A 176 0.81 8.96 5.09
N LEU A 177 0.25 8.95 6.31
CA LEU A 177 -1.12 9.37 6.58
C LEU A 177 -1.17 10.88 6.87
N PRO A 178 -2.28 11.56 6.53
CA PRO A 178 -2.45 12.96 6.86
C PRO A 178 -2.56 13.13 8.39
N LYS A 179 -1.89 14.15 8.96
CA LYS A 179 -1.81 14.38 10.43
C LYS A 179 -3.16 14.38 11.14
N ARG A 180 -4.18 14.99 10.52
CA ARG A 180 -5.58 14.99 10.99
C ARG A 180 -6.15 13.60 11.30
N CYS A 181 -5.70 12.57 10.58
CA CYS A 181 -6.13 11.20 10.81
C CYS A 181 -5.42 10.58 12.03
N LEU A 182 -4.17 10.98 12.26
CA LEU A 182 -3.35 10.46 13.34
C LEU A 182 -3.76 11.08 14.68
N GLU A 183 -4.12 12.35 14.71
CA GLU A 183 -4.48 13.07 15.94
C GLU A 183 -5.68 12.45 16.69
N GLY A 184 -6.60 11.80 15.98
CA GLY A 184 -7.74 11.09 16.58
C GLY A 184 -7.42 9.70 17.16
N LEU A 185 -6.20 9.18 16.98
CA LEU A 185 -5.82 7.84 17.41
C LEU A 185 -5.17 7.83 18.80
N PRO A 186 -5.45 6.80 19.63
CA PRO A 186 -4.78 6.64 20.92
C PRO A 186 -3.27 6.42 20.72
N VAL A 187 -2.47 6.90 21.66
CA VAL A 187 -1.01 6.72 21.63
C VAL A 187 -0.67 5.25 21.83
N TRP A 188 0.28 4.74 21.04
CA TRP A 188 0.78 3.37 21.16
C TRP A 188 1.34 3.10 22.57
N PRO A 189 0.83 2.08 23.28
CA PRO A 189 1.27 1.81 24.64
C PRO A 189 2.67 1.17 24.64
N ALA A 190 3.57 1.69 25.48
CA ALA A 190 4.93 1.17 25.64
C ALA A 190 4.97 -0.29 26.15
N SER A 191 3.87 -0.83 26.66
CA SER A 191 3.77 -2.24 27.05
C SER A 191 3.74 -3.22 25.87
N LEU A 192 3.49 -2.74 24.65
CA LEU A 192 3.38 -3.56 23.43
C LEU A 192 4.63 -3.51 22.54
N THR A 193 5.65 -2.72 22.87
CA THR A 193 6.96 -2.78 22.19
C THR A 193 7.71 -4.02 22.66
N ARG A 194 7.72 -5.07 21.84
CA ARG A 194 8.54 -6.27 22.03
C ARG A 194 9.68 -6.32 21.02
#